data_AF-A0A2G9LVL7-F1
#
_entry.id   AF-A0A2G9LVL7-F1
#
_cell.length_a   1.000
_cell.length_b   1.000
_cell.length_c   1.000
_cell.angle_alpha   90.00
_cell.angle_beta   90.00
_cell.angle_gamma   90.00
#
_symmetry.space_group_name_H-M   'P 1'
#
loop_
_entity.id
_entity.type
_entity.pdbx_description
1 polymer ?
#
loop_
_entity_poly.entity_id
_entity_poly.type
_entity_poly.pdbx_seq_one_letter_code
_entity_poly.pdbx_strand_id
1 'polypeptide(L)'
;NISYDCFKYECVLGQTQADAGIFRLRTNLPSGCNNGFLIAEKAGYLKTRVQQNGPYQEIDLKSVKMFNLTFVKHPKNDLSNAKALDPWDSVVMHIESVDGEYETYVDYTPGTESEIELILEDTKYKVDIMMYDNLDNTIYGGYKGNLSIARYDLLNADTIVLHVVESLPKPFTMEDNVAIAKYLIDDWKIYSGPLKPTFES
;
A
#
# COMPACT_ATOMS: atom_id res chain seq x y z
N ASN A 1 3.99 -16.87 -14.27
CA ASN A 1 3.12 -18.03 -14.04
C ASN A 1 1.70 -17.62 -14.37
N ILE A 2 0.93 -18.47 -15.04
CA ILE A 2 -0.49 -18.27 -15.32
C ILE A 2 -1.26 -19.43 -14.66
N SER A 3 -2.27 -19.09 -13.88
CA SER A 3 -3.22 -20.03 -13.28
C SER A 3 -4.65 -19.70 -13.73
N TYR A 4 -5.54 -20.68 -13.67
CA TYR A 4 -6.97 -20.52 -13.90
C TYR A 4 -7.73 -20.81 -12.62
N ASP A 5 -8.40 -19.80 -12.09
CA ASP A 5 -9.26 -19.87 -10.92
C ASP A 5 -10.72 -20.03 -11.35
N CYS A 6 -11.33 -21.13 -10.92
CA CYS A 6 -12.73 -21.44 -11.15
C CYS A 6 -13.41 -21.86 -9.84
N PHE A 7 -14.06 -20.90 -9.18
CA PHE A 7 -14.77 -21.07 -7.92
C PHE A 7 -13.91 -21.66 -6.78
N LYS A 8 -13.78 -22.98 -6.74
CA LYS A 8 -13.03 -23.72 -5.71
C LYS A 8 -11.78 -24.40 -6.26
N TYR A 9 -11.56 -24.33 -7.57
CA TYR A 9 -10.46 -25.01 -8.23
C TYR A 9 -9.50 -23.97 -8.80
N GLU A 10 -8.24 -24.08 -8.42
CA GLU A 10 -7.15 -23.34 -9.07
C GLU A 10 -6.29 -24.34 -9.85
N CYS A 11 -6.12 -24.10 -11.15
CA CYS A 11 -5.32 -24.95 -12.04
C CYS A 11 -4.15 -24.15 -12.59
N VAL A 12 -2.92 -24.57 -12.28
CA VAL A 12 -1.72 -23.98 -12.88
C VAL A 12 -1.70 -24.32 -14.37
N LEU A 13 -1.76 -23.31 -15.24
CA LEU A 13 -1.77 -23.49 -16.69
C LEU A 13 -0.36 -23.54 -17.28
N GLY A 14 0.60 -22.86 -16.63
CA GLY A 14 2.01 -22.86 -17.03
C GLY A 14 2.64 -21.47 -17.05
N GLN A 15 3.72 -21.32 -17.81
CA GLN A 15 4.46 -20.06 -17.93
C GLN A 15 4.42 -19.56 -19.38
N THR A 16 4.37 -18.24 -19.54
CA THR A 16 4.49 -17.62 -20.87
C THR A 16 5.90 -17.78 -21.42
N GLN A 17 6.02 -17.89 -22.73
CA GLN A 17 7.30 -17.94 -23.43
C GLN A 17 7.38 -16.79 -24.44
N ALA A 18 8.58 -16.29 -24.66
CA ALA A 18 8.83 -15.29 -25.70
C ALA A 18 8.56 -15.91 -27.08
N ASP A 19 7.65 -15.32 -27.84
CA ASP A 19 7.27 -15.80 -29.17
C ASP A 19 6.78 -14.61 -30.01
N ALA A 20 7.49 -14.31 -31.11
CA ALA A 20 7.24 -13.17 -32.00
C ALA A 20 7.19 -11.80 -31.30
N GLY A 21 8.07 -11.56 -30.30
CA GLY A 21 8.19 -10.27 -29.62
C GLY A 21 7.17 -10.04 -28.50
N ILE A 22 6.31 -11.02 -28.21
CA ILE A 22 5.37 -11.01 -27.07
C ILE A 22 5.59 -12.25 -26.21
N PHE A 23 5.18 -12.17 -24.94
CA PHE A 23 5.17 -13.34 -24.05
C PHE A 23 3.78 -13.97 -24.10
N ARG A 24 3.67 -15.22 -24.60
CA ARG A 24 2.38 -15.92 -24.71
C ARG A 24 2.43 -17.33 -24.16
N LEU A 25 1.29 -17.78 -23.66
CA LEU A 25 1.03 -19.17 -23.27
C LEU A 25 -0.12 -19.69 -24.14
N ARG A 26 0.12 -20.79 -24.86
CA ARG A 26 -0.92 -21.51 -25.59
C ARG A 26 -1.28 -22.75 -24.77
N THR A 27 -2.50 -22.81 -24.28
CA THR A 27 -2.96 -23.89 -23.40
C THR A 27 -4.47 -24.05 -23.51
N ASN A 28 -4.98 -25.18 -23.01
CA ASN A 28 -6.41 -25.43 -22.91
C ASN A 28 -6.87 -25.13 -21.48
N LEU A 29 -8.04 -24.51 -21.35
CA LEU A 29 -8.66 -24.33 -20.05
C LEU A 29 -9.32 -25.64 -19.60
N PRO A 30 -9.41 -25.90 -18.28
CA PRO A 30 -10.16 -27.03 -17.75
C PRO A 30 -11.60 -27.04 -18.25
N SER A 31 -12.07 -28.19 -18.71
CA SER A 31 -13.46 -28.36 -19.18
C SER A 31 -14.46 -28.22 -18.02
N GLY A 32 -15.65 -27.70 -18.29
CA GLY A 32 -16.74 -27.64 -17.32
C GLY A 32 -16.75 -26.38 -16.45
N CYS A 33 -15.85 -25.43 -16.70
CA CYS A 33 -15.88 -24.11 -16.10
C CYS A 33 -15.84 -23.00 -17.14
N ASN A 34 -17.02 -22.46 -17.44
CA ASN A 34 -17.16 -21.29 -18.28
C ASN A 34 -17.11 -20.03 -17.38
N ASN A 35 -16.35 -19.01 -17.78
CA ASN A 35 -16.21 -17.71 -17.08
C ASN A 35 -15.37 -17.72 -15.79
N GLY A 36 -14.32 -18.54 -15.72
CA GLY A 36 -13.32 -18.44 -14.66
C GLY A 36 -12.42 -17.21 -14.81
N PHE A 37 -11.43 -17.10 -13.93
CA PHE A 37 -10.46 -16.01 -13.92
C PHE A 37 -9.07 -16.53 -14.25
N LEU A 38 -8.36 -15.81 -15.11
CA LEU A 38 -6.94 -16.01 -15.31
C LEU A 38 -6.18 -15.16 -14.29
N ILE A 39 -5.26 -15.80 -13.60
CA ILE A 39 -4.38 -15.19 -12.61
C ILE A 39 -2.97 -15.21 -13.19
N ALA A 40 -2.35 -14.03 -13.28
CA ALA A 40 -0.98 -13.89 -13.76
C ALA A 40 -0.08 -13.38 -12.63
N GLU A 41 1.04 -14.07 -12.43
CA GLU A 41 2.03 -13.77 -11.40
C GLU A 41 3.43 -13.77 -11.98
N LYS A 42 4.22 -12.75 -11.67
CA LYS A 42 5.63 -12.64 -12.05
C LYS A 42 6.35 -11.84 -10.98
N ALA A 43 7.53 -12.30 -10.55
CA ALA A 43 8.34 -11.57 -9.58
C ALA A 43 8.61 -10.13 -10.07
N GLY A 44 8.43 -9.15 -9.18
CA GLY A 44 8.52 -7.72 -9.51
C GLY A 44 7.31 -7.15 -10.24
N TYR A 45 6.18 -7.88 -10.26
CA TYR A 45 4.91 -7.39 -10.80
C TYR A 45 3.76 -7.72 -9.86
N LEU A 46 2.75 -6.85 -9.86
CA LEU A 46 1.49 -7.08 -9.16
C LEU A 46 0.77 -8.31 -9.74
N LYS A 47 0.19 -9.11 -8.85
CA LYS A 47 -0.67 -10.23 -9.24
C LYS A 47 -1.95 -9.70 -9.91
N THR A 48 -2.11 -9.97 -11.20
CA THR A 48 -3.28 -9.52 -11.96
C THR A 48 -4.29 -10.66 -12.09
N ARG A 49 -5.58 -10.36 -11.89
CA ARG A 49 -6.70 -11.28 -12.08
C ARG A 49 -7.66 -10.72 -13.13
N VAL A 50 -7.85 -11.44 -14.23
CA VAL A 50 -8.78 -11.04 -15.30
C VAL A 50 -9.82 -12.12 -15.52
N GLN A 51 -11.07 -11.73 -15.78
CA GLN A 51 -12.10 -12.69 -16.16
C GLN A 51 -11.81 -13.20 -17.58
N GLN A 52 -11.83 -14.52 -17.76
CA GLN A 52 -11.63 -15.10 -19.08
C GLN A 52 -12.82 -14.76 -19.99
N ASN A 53 -12.54 -14.08 -21.10
CA ASN A 53 -13.54 -13.73 -22.09
C ASN A 53 -13.06 -14.11 -23.51
N GLY A 54 -13.41 -15.33 -23.93
CA GLY A 54 -13.11 -15.83 -25.27
C GLY A 54 -11.77 -16.58 -25.37
N PRO A 55 -11.31 -16.86 -26.61
CA PRO A 55 -10.16 -17.71 -26.87
C PRO A 55 -8.80 -17.02 -26.69
N TYR A 56 -8.79 -15.68 -26.63
CA TYR A 56 -7.59 -14.87 -26.46
C TYR A 56 -7.81 -13.91 -25.29
N GLN A 57 -6.83 -13.82 -24.40
CA GLN A 57 -6.84 -12.88 -23.28
C GLN A 57 -5.49 -12.20 -23.19
N GLU A 58 -5.50 -10.88 -23.16
CA GLU A 58 -4.35 -10.07 -22.80
C GLU A 58 -4.41 -9.76 -21.30
N ILE A 59 -3.25 -9.81 -20.65
CA ILE A 59 -3.12 -9.56 -19.20
C ILE A 59 -1.96 -8.60 -19.01
N ASP A 60 -2.29 -7.37 -18.62
CA ASP A 60 -1.31 -6.36 -18.27
C ASP A 60 -0.82 -6.57 -16.84
N LEU A 61 0.50 -6.56 -16.67
CA LEU A 61 1.15 -6.69 -15.37
C LEU A 61 1.78 -5.36 -15.01
N LYS A 62 1.38 -4.78 -13.87
CA LYS A 62 1.98 -3.57 -13.32
C LYS A 62 3.27 -3.93 -12.59
N SER A 63 4.36 -3.21 -12.89
CA SER A 63 5.64 -3.45 -12.21
C SER A 63 5.60 -2.91 -10.79
N VAL A 64 6.26 -3.58 -9.86
CA VAL A 64 6.34 -3.18 -8.45
C VAL A 64 7.78 -3.22 -7.95
N LYS A 65 8.07 -2.43 -6.91
CA LYS A 65 9.37 -2.39 -6.22
C LYS A 65 9.13 -2.42 -4.70
N MET A 66 10.00 -3.12 -3.98
CA MET A 66 10.04 -3.13 -2.51
C MET A 66 10.84 -1.93 -2.00
N PHE A 67 10.36 -1.32 -0.93
CA PHE A 67 10.98 -0.16 -0.27
C PHE A 67 11.04 -0.39 1.22
N ASN A 68 12.13 0.04 1.86
CA ASN A 68 12.18 0.18 3.31
C ASN A 68 11.24 1.30 3.75
N LEU A 69 10.52 1.08 4.85
CA LEU A 69 9.57 2.03 5.38
C LEU A 69 10.04 2.56 6.72
N THR A 70 10.00 3.88 6.87
CA THR A 70 10.24 4.55 8.15
C THR A 70 9.20 5.62 8.40
N PHE A 71 9.02 5.97 9.68
CA PHE A 71 8.04 6.96 10.09
C PHE A 71 8.68 8.00 10.99
N VAL A 72 8.27 9.25 10.80
CA VAL A 72 8.55 10.36 11.72
C VAL A 72 7.25 11.03 12.12
N LYS A 73 7.18 11.51 13.36
CA LYS A 73 6.04 12.23 13.89
C LYS A 73 6.30 13.72 14.00
N HIS A 74 5.23 14.49 13.85
CA HIS A 74 5.23 15.95 13.95
C HIS A 74 4.18 16.40 14.96
N PRO A 75 4.51 17.25 15.94
CA PRO A 75 3.52 17.83 16.83
C PRO A 75 2.43 18.55 16.03
N LYS A 76 1.15 18.33 16.38
CA LYS A 76 0.00 18.98 15.72
C LYS A 76 0.10 20.50 15.63
N ASN A 77 0.76 21.14 16.59
CA ASN A 77 0.94 22.59 16.65
C ASN A 77 2.23 23.09 15.97
N ASP A 78 3.10 22.18 15.51
CA ASP A 78 4.38 22.50 14.86
C ASP A 78 4.77 21.40 13.87
N LEU A 79 4.19 21.47 12.66
CA LEU A 79 4.46 20.51 11.57
C LEU A 79 5.85 20.65 10.94
N SER A 80 6.67 21.59 11.41
CA SER A 80 8.04 21.77 10.92
C SER A 80 9.07 20.95 11.70
N ASN A 81 8.66 20.43 12.86
CA ASN A 81 9.55 19.75 13.81
C ASN A 81 9.33 18.24 13.79
N ALA A 82 9.95 17.59 12.81
CA ALA A 82 9.98 16.14 12.71
C ALA A 82 10.79 15.52 13.86
N LYS A 83 10.23 14.46 14.46
CA LYS A 83 10.90 13.63 15.45
C LYS A 83 10.76 12.17 15.06
N ALA A 84 11.76 11.36 15.43
CA ALA A 84 11.60 9.92 15.38
C ALA A 84 10.41 9.50 16.26
N LEU A 85 9.79 8.37 15.91
CA LEU A 85 8.84 7.70 16.80
C LEU A 85 9.54 7.27 18.09
N ASP A 86 8.83 7.36 19.21
CA ASP A 86 9.34 6.86 20.49
C ASP A 86 9.35 5.32 20.49
N PRO A 87 10.18 4.65 21.30
CA PRO A 87 10.28 3.19 21.30
C PRO A 87 8.98 2.44 21.64
N TRP A 88 8.03 3.12 22.30
CA TRP A 88 6.70 2.58 22.62
C TRP A 88 5.64 2.96 21.59
N ASP A 89 5.98 3.73 20.56
CA ASP A 89 5.04 4.05 19.48
C ASP A 89 4.97 2.89 18.49
N SER A 90 3.81 2.73 17.88
CA SER A 90 3.65 1.89 16.69
C SER A 90 2.71 2.57 15.72
N VAL A 91 2.77 2.12 14.47
CA VAL A 91 1.97 2.63 13.38
C VAL A 91 1.35 1.47 12.63
N VAL A 92 0.05 1.57 12.37
CA VAL A 92 -0.63 0.74 11.36
C VAL A 92 -0.95 1.64 10.18
N MET A 93 -0.51 1.24 9.00
CA MET A 93 -0.81 1.91 7.74
C MET A 93 -1.65 1.00 6.86
N HIS A 94 -2.69 1.58 6.26
CA HIS A 94 -3.39 1.06 5.12
C HIS A 94 -3.15 1.97 3.91
N ILE A 95 -2.79 1.38 2.78
CA ILE A 95 -2.58 2.09 1.53
C ILE A 95 -3.26 1.34 0.39
N GLU A 96 -4.05 2.08 -0.39
CA GLU A 96 -4.90 1.57 -1.46
C GLU A 96 -4.70 2.44 -2.71
N SER A 97 -4.46 1.86 -3.88
CA SER A 97 -4.46 2.62 -5.13
C SER A 97 -5.86 3.15 -5.42
N VAL A 98 -5.97 4.35 -5.99
CA VAL A 98 -7.27 4.98 -6.24
C VAL A 98 -8.13 4.20 -7.25
N ASP A 99 -7.50 3.42 -8.14
CA ASP A 99 -8.17 2.51 -9.06
C ASP A 99 -8.66 1.20 -8.39
N GLY A 100 -8.27 0.94 -7.14
CA GLY A 100 -8.66 -0.24 -6.36
C GLY A 100 -7.95 -1.53 -6.78
N GLU A 101 -6.91 -1.45 -7.62
CA GLU A 101 -6.17 -2.63 -8.08
C GLU A 101 -5.12 -3.13 -7.08
N TYR A 102 -4.69 -2.27 -6.15
CA TYR A 102 -3.65 -2.56 -5.17
C TYR A 102 -4.08 -2.07 -3.79
N GLU A 103 -3.93 -2.93 -2.78
CA GLU A 103 -4.03 -2.55 -1.37
C GLU A 103 -3.01 -3.33 -0.54
N THR A 104 -2.51 -2.71 0.52
CA THR A 104 -1.69 -3.41 1.52
C THR A 104 -1.82 -2.77 2.90
N TYR A 105 -1.43 -3.54 3.90
CA TYR A 105 -1.36 -3.14 5.30
C TYR A 105 0.07 -3.28 5.78
N VAL A 106 0.53 -2.30 6.56
CA VAL A 106 1.86 -2.33 7.16
C VAL A 106 1.75 -2.02 8.64
N ASP A 107 2.30 -2.92 9.45
CA ASP A 107 2.55 -2.68 10.87
C ASP A 107 4.01 -2.27 11.04
N TYR A 108 4.25 -1.19 11.79
CA TYR A 108 5.57 -0.65 12.03
C TYR A 108 5.77 -0.39 13.52
N THR A 109 6.90 -0.86 14.04
CA THR A 109 7.40 -0.53 15.38
C THR A 109 8.86 -0.06 15.25
N PRO A 110 9.29 1.00 15.97
CA PRO A 110 10.67 1.46 15.91
C PRO A 110 11.68 0.35 16.24
N GLY A 111 12.69 0.20 15.37
CA GLY A 111 13.71 -0.83 15.50
C GLY A 111 13.39 -2.17 14.83
N THR A 112 12.22 -2.31 14.20
CA THR A 112 11.92 -3.45 13.32
C THR A 112 12.08 -3.06 11.84
N GLU A 113 12.56 -3.99 11.02
CA GLU A 113 12.51 -3.84 9.58
C GLU A 113 11.05 -3.90 9.11
N SER A 114 10.68 -2.96 8.25
CA SER A 114 9.35 -2.88 7.66
C SER A 114 9.52 -2.48 6.21
N GLU A 115 8.85 -3.19 5.33
CA GLU A 115 8.93 -2.97 3.89
C GLU A 115 7.54 -2.77 3.31
N ILE A 116 7.49 -2.06 2.19
CA ILE A 116 6.28 -1.91 1.40
C ILE A 116 6.59 -2.14 -0.08
N GLU A 117 5.70 -2.85 -0.75
CA GLU A 117 5.71 -2.97 -2.21
C GLU A 117 4.90 -1.82 -2.82
N LEU A 118 5.42 -1.04 -3.77
CA LEU A 118 4.63 -0.03 -4.48
C LEU A 118 4.72 -0.20 -5.99
N ILE A 119 3.69 0.28 -6.70
CA ILE A 119 3.60 0.26 -8.16
C ILE A 119 4.62 1.25 -8.74
N LEU A 120 5.48 0.79 -9.64
CA LEU A 120 6.56 1.56 -10.25
C LEU A 120 6.06 2.42 -11.44
N GLU A 121 4.97 3.14 -11.24
CA GLU A 121 4.27 4.00 -12.21
C GLU A 121 3.69 5.23 -11.51
N ASP A 122 3.29 6.25 -12.27
CA ASP A 122 2.61 7.43 -11.71
C ASP A 122 1.26 7.02 -11.11
N THR A 123 1.22 6.91 -9.78
CA THR A 123 0.09 6.29 -9.08
C THR A 123 -0.45 7.21 -7.99
N LYS A 124 -1.77 7.20 -7.85
CA LYS A 124 -2.45 7.87 -6.73
C LYS A 124 -2.91 6.83 -5.72
N TYR A 125 -2.62 7.11 -4.45
CA TYR A 125 -2.96 6.24 -3.34
C TYR A 125 -3.84 6.99 -2.34
N LYS A 126 -4.80 6.29 -1.75
CA LYS A 126 -5.42 6.66 -0.48
C LYS A 126 -4.57 6.06 0.63
N VAL A 127 -4.21 6.87 1.62
CA VAL A 127 -3.40 6.44 2.76
C VAL A 127 -4.13 6.78 4.04
N ASP A 128 -4.21 5.79 4.92
CA ASP A 128 -4.73 5.90 6.28
C ASP A 128 -3.69 5.31 7.23
N ILE A 129 -3.15 6.14 8.12
CA ILE A 129 -2.10 5.79 9.05
C ILE A 129 -2.62 6.13 10.45
N MET A 130 -2.59 5.16 11.35
CA MET A 130 -2.92 5.33 12.76
C MET A 130 -1.68 5.10 13.61
N MET A 131 -1.37 6.06 14.48
CA MET A 131 -0.27 5.97 15.43
C MET A 131 -0.82 5.73 16.84
N TYR A 132 -0.28 4.73 17.52
CA TYR A 132 -0.71 4.30 18.85
C TYR A 132 0.47 4.17 19.82
N ASP A 133 0.18 4.35 21.09
CA ASP A 133 1.11 4.03 22.18
C ASP A 133 0.90 2.58 22.60
N ASN A 134 1.92 1.75 22.48
CA ASN A 134 1.88 0.32 22.86
C ASN A 134 1.74 0.10 24.38
N LEU A 135 2.03 1.09 25.22
CA LEU A 135 1.92 0.95 26.67
C LEU A 135 0.46 0.89 27.14
N ASP A 136 -0.41 1.67 26.51
CA ASP A 136 -1.82 1.81 26.87
C ASP A 136 -2.80 1.53 25.72
N ASN A 137 -2.29 1.18 24.54
CA ASN A 137 -3.03 0.93 23.29
C ASN A 137 -3.89 2.10 22.83
N THR A 138 -3.44 3.33 23.09
CA THR A 138 -4.19 4.54 22.78
C THR A 138 -3.77 5.14 21.45
N ILE A 139 -4.72 5.44 20.58
CA ILE A 139 -4.47 6.18 19.34
C ILE A 139 -4.30 7.65 19.69
N TYR A 140 -3.18 8.23 19.31
CA TYR A 140 -2.89 9.64 19.61
C TYR A 140 -2.32 10.42 18.42
N GLY A 141 -2.37 9.83 17.23
CA GLY A 141 -1.91 10.48 16.02
C GLY A 141 -2.14 9.65 14.77
N GLY A 142 -1.65 10.15 13.64
CA GLY A 142 -1.81 9.50 12.36
C GLY A 142 -1.68 10.43 11.17
N TYR A 143 -2.04 9.90 10.01
CA TYR A 143 -2.13 10.64 8.76
C TYR A 143 -3.26 10.04 7.92
N LYS A 144 -4.11 10.88 7.36
CA LYS A 144 -5.07 10.48 6.32
C LYS A 144 -4.88 11.38 5.12
N GLY A 145 -4.94 10.81 3.91
CA GLY A 145 -4.98 11.63 2.71
C GLY A 145 -4.71 10.88 1.42
N ASN A 146 -4.68 11.64 0.34
CA ASN A 146 -4.34 11.11 -0.98
C ASN A 146 -2.89 11.49 -1.31
N LEU A 147 -2.09 10.49 -1.66
CA LEU A 147 -0.73 10.67 -2.14
C LEU A 147 -0.70 10.49 -3.65
N SER A 148 -0.03 11.40 -4.35
CA SER A 148 0.33 11.21 -5.76
C SER A 148 1.83 11.00 -5.80
N ILE A 149 2.25 9.80 -6.18
CA ILE A 149 3.66 9.42 -6.23
C ILE A 149 4.05 9.31 -7.70
N ALA A 150 5.08 10.06 -8.09
CA ALA A 150 5.60 9.98 -9.45
C ALA A 150 6.55 8.79 -9.56
N ARG A 151 6.55 8.11 -10.70
CA ARG A 151 7.46 7.01 -11.00
C ARG A 151 8.92 7.40 -10.78
N TYR A 152 9.28 8.64 -11.11
CA TYR A 152 10.66 9.12 -10.99
C TYR A 152 11.17 9.10 -9.54
N ASP A 153 10.32 9.42 -8.57
CA ASP A 153 10.67 9.42 -7.14
C ASP A 153 10.96 7.98 -6.66
N LEU A 154 10.25 6.99 -7.22
CA LEU A 154 10.39 5.58 -6.87
C LEU A 154 11.60 4.88 -7.52
N LEU A 155 12.06 5.36 -8.68
CA LEU A 155 13.15 4.68 -9.41
C LEU A 155 14.47 4.67 -8.65
N ASN A 156 14.77 5.75 -7.93
CA ASN A 156 16.05 5.95 -7.26
C ASN A 156 15.97 5.83 -5.73
N ALA A 157 14.77 5.67 -5.18
CA ALA A 157 14.57 5.57 -3.74
C ALA A 157 14.59 4.11 -3.29
N ASP A 158 15.23 3.85 -2.17
CA ASP A 158 15.22 2.56 -1.50
C ASP A 158 14.49 2.65 -0.15
N THR A 159 14.32 3.86 0.39
CA THR A 159 13.58 4.12 1.62
C THR A 159 12.49 5.18 1.40
N ILE A 160 11.32 4.94 2.00
CA ILE A 160 10.21 5.89 2.06
C ILE A 160 10.04 6.33 3.52
N VAL A 161 10.11 7.63 3.74
CA VAL A 161 9.85 8.25 5.04
C VAL A 161 8.44 8.84 5.03
N LEU A 162 7.56 8.28 5.86
CA LEU A 162 6.21 8.75 6.05
C LEU A 162 6.11 9.67 7.27
N HIS A 163 5.29 10.70 7.15
CA HIS A 163 5.15 11.73 8.17
C HIS A 163 3.75 11.66 8.78
N VAL A 164 3.67 11.53 10.11
CA VAL A 164 2.41 11.47 10.86
C VAL A 164 2.27 12.67 11.81
N VAL A 165 1.04 13.06 12.11
CA VAL A 165 0.75 14.07 13.13
C VAL A 165 0.62 13.39 14.50
N GLU A 166 1.26 13.98 15.50
CA GLU A 166 1.13 13.67 16.92
C GLU A 166 0.16 14.67 17.59
N SER A 167 -0.88 14.15 18.25
CA SER A 167 -1.83 14.93 19.04
C SER A 167 -1.56 14.75 20.53
N LEU A 168 -1.12 15.82 21.19
CA LEU A 168 -0.91 15.85 22.65
C LEU A 168 -1.86 16.87 23.32
N PRO A 169 -2.32 16.60 24.57
CA PRO A 169 -2.04 15.39 25.37
C PRO A 169 -2.70 14.14 24.77
N LYS A 170 -2.17 12.95 25.12
CA LYS A 170 -2.80 11.67 24.75
C LYS A 170 -4.23 11.62 25.29
N PRO A 171 -5.17 11.01 24.56
CA PRO A 171 -6.56 10.99 24.99
C PRO A 171 -6.69 10.08 26.22
N PHE A 172 -7.36 10.56 27.26
CA PHE A 172 -7.57 9.78 28.49
C PHE A 172 -8.99 9.22 28.56
N THR A 173 -9.92 9.82 27.81
CA THR A 173 -11.33 9.44 27.77
C THR A 173 -11.76 8.96 26.39
N MET A 174 -12.91 8.28 26.32
CA MET A 174 -13.50 7.91 25.04
C MET A 174 -13.85 9.15 24.19
N GLU A 175 -14.27 10.24 24.82
CA GLU A 175 -14.58 11.51 24.14
C GLU A 175 -13.33 12.11 23.49
N ASP A 176 -12.19 12.05 24.17
CA ASP A 176 -10.90 12.50 23.62
C ASP A 176 -10.48 11.64 22.42
N ASN A 177 -10.67 10.32 22.50
CA ASN A 177 -10.40 9.40 21.39
C ASN A 177 -11.25 9.74 20.15
N VAL A 178 -12.54 10.04 20.36
CA VAL A 178 -13.43 10.49 19.28
C VAL A 178 -12.94 11.83 18.71
N ALA A 179 -12.46 12.75 19.54
CA ALA A 179 -11.94 14.03 19.08
C ALA A 179 -10.68 13.87 18.21
N ILE A 180 -9.77 12.97 18.57
CA ILE A 180 -8.59 12.64 17.75
C ILE A 180 -9.00 11.98 16.44
N ALA A 181 -9.86 10.97 16.50
CA ALA A 181 -10.37 10.31 15.29
C ALA A 181 -11.05 11.32 14.35
N LYS A 182 -11.87 12.22 14.90
CA LYS A 182 -12.52 13.29 14.15
C LYS A 182 -11.48 14.21 13.50
N TYR A 183 -10.46 14.64 14.23
CA TYR A 183 -9.37 15.45 13.66
C TYR A 183 -8.65 14.73 12.52
N LEU A 184 -8.33 13.44 12.69
CA LEU A 184 -7.67 12.66 11.65
C LEU A 184 -8.55 12.47 10.41
N ILE A 185 -9.87 12.34 10.57
CA ILE A 185 -10.82 12.08 9.48
C ILE A 185 -11.31 13.35 8.80
N ASP A 186 -11.69 14.37 9.57
CA ASP A 186 -12.38 15.57 9.06
C ASP A 186 -11.38 16.67 8.66
N ASP A 187 -10.27 16.79 9.39
CA ASP A 187 -9.31 17.89 9.25
C ASP A 187 -8.04 17.51 8.47
N TRP A 188 -8.06 16.37 7.78
CA TRP A 188 -6.89 15.81 7.11
C TRP A 188 -6.24 16.72 6.06
N LYS A 189 -7.03 17.62 5.47
CA LYS A 189 -6.55 18.61 4.49
C LYS A 189 -5.59 19.64 5.10
N ILE A 190 -5.61 19.83 6.42
CA ILE A 190 -4.75 20.80 7.11
C ILE A 190 -3.30 20.33 7.10
N TYR A 191 -3.06 19.03 7.32
CA TYR A 191 -1.72 18.48 7.51
C TYR A 191 -1.21 17.67 6.32
N SER A 192 -2.08 17.14 5.45
CA SER A 192 -1.65 16.29 4.32
C SER A 192 -0.79 17.00 3.28
N GLY A 193 -0.99 18.32 3.09
CA GLY A 193 -0.17 19.12 2.19
C GLY A 193 1.28 19.27 2.67
N PRO A 194 1.50 19.71 3.92
CA PRO A 194 2.83 19.80 4.53
C PRO A 194 3.52 18.45 4.76
N LEU A 195 2.77 17.39 5.08
CA LEU A 195 3.31 16.08 5.48
C LEU A 195 3.39 15.10 4.30
N LYS A 196 3.97 15.55 3.19
CA LYS A 196 4.24 14.65 2.04
C LYS A 196 5.35 13.66 2.38
N PRO A 197 5.30 12.42 1.86
CA PRO A 197 6.40 11.47 1.99
C PRO A 197 7.70 12.02 1.44
N THR A 198 8.81 11.57 2.02
CA THR A 198 10.16 11.79 1.49
C THR A 198 10.71 10.48 0.95
N PHE A 199 11.44 10.55 -0.16
CA PHE A 199 12.01 9.41 -0.86
C PHE A 199 13.54 9.50 -0.80
N GLU A 200 14.18 8.48 -0.22
CA GLU A 200 15.62 8.47 0.07
C GLU A 200 16.30 7.28 -0.64
N SER A 201 17.51 7.50 -1.14
CA SER A 201 18.37 6.50 -1.77
C SER A 201 19.30 5.83 -0.77
#